data_AF-A0A8B9G4K0-F1
#
_entry.id   AF-A0A8B9G4K0-F1
#
_cell.length_a   1.000
_cell.length_b   1.000
_cell.length_c   1.000
_cell.angle_alpha   90.00
_cell.angle_beta   90.00
_cell.angle_gamma   90.00
#
_symmetry.space_group_name_H-M   'P 1'
#
loop_
_entity.id
_entity.type
_entity.pdbx_description
1 polymer ?
#
loop_
_entity_poly.entity_id
_entity_poly.type
_entity_poly.pdbx_seq_one_letter_code
_entity_poly.pdbx_strand_id
1 'polypeptide(L)' 'SPSTWRRRAPAATPRCIDVWNPAFDVTPHDLITGGIVTEWGVLPPGDLLRELADRAAGGQ' A
#
# COMPACT_ATOMS: atom_id res chain seq x y z
N SER A 1 14.79 -17.27 -12.06
CA SER A 1 15.87 -16.38 -12.54
C SER A 1 15.43 -14.94 -12.32
N PRO A 2 16.18 -14.11 -11.57
CA PRO A 2 15.71 -12.81 -11.06
C PRO A 2 15.72 -11.69 -12.12
N SER A 3 15.47 -11.99 -13.39
CA SER A 3 15.75 -11.09 -14.51
C SER A 3 14.63 -10.11 -14.88
N THR A 4 13.54 -9.99 -14.12
CA THR A 4 12.34 -9.26 -14.58
C THR A 4 12.14 -7.86 -13.98
N TRP A 5 13.06 -7.32 -13.17
CA TRP A 5 12.86 -6.01 -12.50
C TRP A 5 13.70 -4.84 -13.02
N ARG A 6 14.55 -5.02 -14.05
CA ARG A 6 15.27 -3.89 -14.69
C ARG A 6 14.39 -3.25 -15.76
N ARG A 7 13.65 -2.20 -15.40
CA ARG A 7 13.10 -1.27 -16.39
C ARG A 7 14.25 -0.39 -16.88
N ARG A 8 14.39 -0.19 -18.20
CA ARG A 8 15.37 0.75 -18.77
C ARG A 8 15.17 2.11 -18.08
N ALA A 9 16.25 2.70 -17.60
CA ALA A 9 16.22 3.99 -16.94
C ALA A 9 15.55 5.02 -17.88
N PRO A 10 14.63 5.89 -17.40
CA PRO A 10 13.95 6.87 -18.24
C PRO A 10 14.95 7.72 -19.02
N ALA A 11 14.59 8.22 -20.20
CA ALA A 11 15.52 8.99 -21.05
C ALA A 11 16.15 10.21 -20.35
N ALA A 12 15.54 10.71 -19.27
CA ALA A 12 16.04 11.79 -18.42
C ALA A 12 17.16 11.38 -17.43
N THR A 13 17.49 10.08 -17.33
CA THR A 13 18.54 9.58 -16.45
C THR A 13 19.83 9.30 -17.23
N PRO A 14 21.01 9.58 -16.67
CA PRO A 14 22.28 9.18 -17.27
C PRO A 14 22.31 7.69 -17.60
N ARG A 15 22.84 7.33 -18.77
CA ARG A 15 22.74 5.99 -19.39
C ARG A 15 23.41 4.84 -18.62
N CYS A 16 23.93 5.08 -17.42
CA CYS A 16 24.71 4.12 -16.64
C CYS A 16 24.25 4.02 -15.18
N ILE A 17 23.05 4.52 -14.84
CA ILE A 17 22.54 4.47 -13.48
C ILE A 17 21.42 3.42 -13.38
N ASP A 18 21.62 2.48 -12.47
CA ASP A 18 20.58 1.53 -12.07
C ASP A 18 19.49 2.26 -11.29
N VAL A 19 18.24 2.14 -11.75
CA VAL A 19 17.09 2.81 -11.12
C VAL A 19 16.26 1.77 -10.38
N TRP A 20 16.13 1.96 -9.06
CA TRP A 20 15.13 1.31 -8.23
C TRP A 20 13.99 2.29 -7.98
N ASN A 21 12.87 2.11 -8.70
CA ASN A 21 11.68 2.92 -8.56
C ASN A 21 10.44 2.02 -8.43
N PRO A 22 10.28 1.32 -7.28
CA PRO A 22 9.04 0.60 -7.01
C PRO A 22 7.90 1.60 -6.91
N ALA A 23 6.73 1.22 -7.44
CA ALA A 23 5.59 2.14 -7.49
C ALA A 23 5.00 2.45 -6.10
N PHE A 24 5.11 1.51 -5.17
CA PHE A 24 4.56 1.59 -3.83
C PHE A 24 5.44 0.83 -2.83
N ASP A 25 5.21 1.07 -1.55
CA ASP A 25 5.77 0.33 -0.42
C ASP A 25 4.65 -0.09 0.54
N VAL A 26 4.96 -0.95 1.51
CA VAL A 26 4.04 -1.43 2.53
C VAL A 26 4.34 -0.74 3.86
N THR A 27 3.32 -0.14 4.47
CA THR A 27 3.40 0.37 5.85
C THR A 27 2.83 -0.68 6.81
N PRO A 28 3.65 -1.27 7.71
CA PRO A 28 3.16 -2.11 8.80
C PRO A 28 2.08 -1.42 9.64
N HIS A 29 1.07 -2.17 10.06
CA HIS A 29 -0.13 -1.60 10.68
C HIS A 29 0.12 -0.96 12.06
N ASP A 30 1.14 -1.42 12.78
CA ASP A 30 1.61 -0.86 14.04
C ASP A 30 2.18 0.55 13.90
N LEU A 31 2.56 0.96 12.67
CA LEU A 31 2.97 2.33 12.35
C LEU A 31 1.80 3.24 11.96
N ILE A 32 0.58 2.70 11.78
CA ILE A 32 -0.63 3.48 11.47
C ILE A 32 -1.31 3.88 12.79
N THR A 33 -0.72 4.85 13.49
CA THR A 33 -1.15 5.23 14.84
C THR A 33 -2.44 6.07 14.88
N GLY A 34 -2.77 6.75 13.78
CA GLY A 34 -3.99 7.55 13.67
C GLY A 34 -5.25 6.77 13.27
N GLY A 35 -5.13 5.47 13.01
CA GLY A 35 -6.20 4.66 12.41
C GLY A 35 -6.31 4.83 10.89
N ILE A 36 -7.24 4.09 10.30
CA ILE A 36 -7.54 4.07 8.86
C ILE A 36 -8.82 4.86 8.64
N VAL A 37 -8.73 5.93 7.84
CA VAL A 37 -9.91 6.74 7.50
C VAL A 37 -10.73 6.03 6.44
N THR A 38 -12.01 5.83 6.73
CA THR A 38 -13.02 5.24 5.84
C THR A 38 -14.22 6.16 5.71
N GLU A 39 -15.18 5.83 4.85
CA GLU A 39 -16.46 6.51 4.73
C GLU A 39 -17.34 6.40 5.99
N TRP A 40 -17.02 5.49 6.90
CA TRP A 40 -17.72 5.28 8.18
C TRP A 40 -16.97 5.86 9.38
N GLY A 41 -15.96 6.70 9.12
CA GLY A 41 -15.09 7.28 10.14
C GLY A 41 -13.74 6.59 10.24
N VAL A 42 -13.06 6.77 11.37
CA VAL A 42 -11.71 6.28 11.62
C VAL A 42 -11.77 4.91 12.31
N LEU A 43 -11.16 3.89 11.70
CA LEU A 43 -11.13 2.52 12.22
C LEU A 43 -9.70 2.12 12.61
N PRO A 44 -9.49 1.43 13.75
CA PRO A 44 -8.17 0.91 14.08
C PRO A 44 -7.81 -0.26 13.13
N PRO A 45 -6.53 -0.43 12.75
CA PRO A 45 -6.13 -1.48 11.81
C PRO A 45 -6.53 -2.90 12.25
N GLY A 46 -6.52 -3.16 13.57
CA GLY A 46 -6.89 -4.46 14.15
C GLY A 46 -8.37 -4.84 14.01
N ASP A 47 -9.28 -3.86 13.87
CA ASP A 47 -10.71 -4.12 13.71
C ASP A 47 -11.18 -4.08 12.25
N LEU A 48 -10.34 -3.59 11.32
CA LEU A 48 -10.76 -3.25 9.95
C LEU A 48 -11.46 -4.41 9.24
N LEU A 49 -10.92 -5.63 9.34
CA LEU A 49 -11.49 -6.81 8.67
C LEU A 49 -12.89 -7.15 9.19
N ARG A 50 -13.10 -7.08 10.51
CA ARG A 50 -14.41 -7.33 11.13
C ARG A 50 -15.40 -6.26 10.69
N GLU A 51 -15.00 -4.99 10.80
CA GLU A 51 -15.84 -3.85 10.45
C GLU A 51 -16.26 -3.88 8.96
N LEU A 52 -15.35 -4.26 8.05
CA LEU A 52 -15.68 -4.44 6.63
C LEU A 52 -16.62 -5.63 6.38
N ALA A 53 -16.41 -6.75 7.07
CA ALA A 53 -17.28 -7.93 6.93
C ALA A 53 -18.70 -7.64 7.43
N ASP A 54 -18.84 -7.00 8.60
CA ASP A 54 -20.13 -6.63 9.18
C ASP A 54 -20.91 -5.71 8.24
N ARG A 55 -20.23 -4.77 7.56
CA ARG A 55 -20.85 -3.83 6.61
C ARG A 55 -21.17 -4.44 5.27
N ALA A 56 -20.30 -5.28 4.73
CA ALA A 56 -20.58 -6.02 3.49
C ALA A 56 -21.78 -6.97 3.65
N ALA A 57 -22.01 -7.48 4.86
CA ALA A 57 -23.16 -8.32 5.18
C ALA A 57 -24.47 -7.53 5.39
N GLY A 58 -24.45 -6.19 5.27
CA GLY A 58 -25.63 -5.37 5.55
C GLY A 58 -25.97 -5.29 7.05
N GLY A 59 -24.97 -5.49 7.93
CA GLY A 59 -25.09 -5.31 9.38
C GLY A 59 -25.25 -3.85 9.83
N GLN A 60 -25.52 -2.95 8.87
CA GLN A 60 -25.99 -1.57 9.02
C GLN A 60 -27.09 -1.30 8.00
#